data_AF-A0A2S8HU23-F1
#
_entry.id   AF-A0A2S8HU23-F1
#
_cell.length_a   1.000
_cell.length_b   1.000
_cell.length_c   1.000
_cell.angle_alpha   90.00
_cell.angle_beta   90.00
_cell.angle_gamma   90.00
#
_symmetry.space_group_name_H-M   'P 1'
#
loop_
_entity.id
_entity.type
_entity.pdbx_description
1 polymer ?
#
loop_
_entity_poly.entity_id
_entity_poly.type
_entity_poly.pdbx_seq_one_letter_code
_entity_poly.pdbx_strand_id
1 'polypeptide(L)'
;MFVNVAGVVELSHEMATEHAQAVMVMRGEPDRELLELTYGPEGVKTVKMTTVTLHGLSEKHHARLAANASELKERRLACSVAEFGKIGRNEMCPCGSGKKYKRCCSVA
;
A
#
# COMPACT_ATOMS: atom_id res chain seq x y z
N MET A 1 -5.42 2.98 -5.00
CA MET A 1 -5.62 4.29 -5.63
C MET A 1 -4.38 5.12 -5.35
N PHE A 2 -3.76 5.67 -6.38
CA PHE A 2 -2.64 6.60 -6.27
C PHE A 2 -3.00 7.90 -6.95
N VAL A 3 -2.47 8.99 -6.42
CA VAL A 3 -2.80 10.34 -6.86
C VAL A 3 -1.51 11.05 -7.24
N ASN A 4 -1.47 11.53 -8.47
CA ASN A 4 -0.44 12.40 -9.01
C ASN A 4 -1.00 13.81 -9.10
N VAL A 5 -0.28 14.79 -8.57
CA VAL A 5 -0.64 16.21 -8.66
C VAL A 5 0.56 16.92 -9.26
N ALA A 6 0.36 17.53 -10.43
CA ALA A 6 1.45 18.19 -11.16
C ALA A 6 2.19 19.20 -10.26
N GLY A 7 3.50 19.01 -10.09
CA GLY A 7 4.35 19.86 -9.25
C GLY A 7 4.28 19.62 -7.74
N VAL A 8 3.51 18.63 -7.25
CA VAL A 8 3.42 18.29 -5.82
C VAL A 8 3.83 16.84 -5.57
N VAL A 9 3.22 15.89 -6.30
CA VAL A 9 3.50 14.46 -6.18
C VAL A 9 3.51 13.85 -7.57
N GLU A 10 4.67 13.29 -7.95
CA GLU A 10 4.87 12.57 -9.20
C GLU A 10 5.32 11.14 -8.87
N LEU A 11 4.36 10.22 -8.87
CA LEU A 11 4.55 8.80 -8.67
C LEU A 11 4.48 8.09 -10.02
N SER A 12 5.55 7.36 -10.36
CA SER A 12 5.57 6.54 -11.56
C SER A 12 4.62 5.34 -11.41
N HIS A 13 4.16 4.83 -12.55
CA HIS A 13 3.32 3.63 -12.59
C HIS A 13 4.02 2.41 -11.94
N GLU A 14 5.34 2.29 -12.12
CA GLU A 14 6.14 1.23 -11.52
C GLU A 14 6.12 1.34 -9.99
N MET A 15 6.36 2.53 -9.43
CA MET A 15 6.31 2.75 -7.98
C MET A 15 4.91 2.48 -7.39
N ALA A 16 3.86 2.91 -8.09
CA ALA A 16 2.48 2.64 -7.69
C ALA A 16 2.18 1.13 -7.70
N THR A 17 2.68 0.43 -8.72
CA THR A 17 2.54 -1.03 -8.86
C THR A 17 3.29 -1.77 -7.78
N GLU A 18 4.56 -1.45 -7.52
CA GLU A 18 5.35 -2.09 -6.47
C GLU A 18 4.74 -1.87 -5.08
N HIS A 19 4.26 -0.66 -4.80
CA HIS A 19 3.56 -0.39 -3.55
C HIS A 19 2.26 -1.20 -3.45
N ALA A 20 1.48 -1.28 -4.53
CA ALA A 20 0.28 -2.09 -4.57
C ALA A 20 0.60 -3.57 -4.31
N GLN A 21 1.61 -4.12 -4.97
CA GLN A 21 2.08 -5.49 -4.79
C GLN A 21 2.58 -5.77 -3.37
N ALA A 22 3.31 -4.85 -2.74
CA ALA A 22 3.73 -5.00 -1.35
C ALA A 22 2.51 -5.08 -0.40
N VAL A 23 1.48 -4.28 -0.64
CA VAL A 23 0.22 -4.38 0.11
C VAL A 23 -0.54 -5.68 -0.18
N MET A 24 -0.56 -6.13 -1.43
CA MET A 24 -1.16 -7.40 -1.83
C MET A 24 -0.49 -8.59 -1.12
N VAL A 25 0.84 -8.59 -1.00
CA VAL A 25 1.61 -9.59 -0.23
C VAL A 25 1.16 -9.63 1.24
N MET A 26 0.95 -8.48 1.89
CA MET A 26 0.47 -8.44 3.28
C MET A 26 -0.94 -9.03 3.46
N ARG A 27 -1.78 -8.94 2.42
CA ARG A 27 -3.18 -9.36 2.46
C ARG A 27 -3.40 -10.77 1.93
N GLY A 28 -2.42 -11.32 1.20
CA GLY A 28 -2.58 -12.58 0.46
C GLY A 28 -3.52 -12.43 -0.74
N GLU A 29 -3.51 -11.27 -1.39
CA GLU A 29 -4.34 -11.01 -2.57
C GLU A 29 -3.53 -11.29 -3.84
N PRO A 30 -3.97 -12.20 -4.73
CA PRO A 30 -3.23 -12.52 -5.95
C PRO A 30 -3.31 -11.41 -6.99
N ASP A 31 -4.48 -10.78 -7.13
CA ASP A 31 -4.79 -9.77 -8.13
C ASP A 31 -5.51 -8.58 -7.49
N ARG A 32 -5.29 -7.38 -8.05
CA ARG A 32 -5.92 -6.15 -7.58
C ARG A 32 -5.99 -5.08 -8.67
N GLU A 33 -7.13 -4.39 -8.75
CA GLU A 33 -7.28 -3.21 -9.61
C GLU A 33 -6.58 -1.99 -9.01
N LEU A 34 -5.69 -1.39 -9.79
CA LEU A 34 -4.95 -0.17 -9.49
C LEU A 34 -5.54 1.00 -10.27
N LEU A 35 -6.13 1.94 -9.52
CA LEU A 35 -6.57 3.23 -10.04
C LEU A 35 -5.50 4.30 -9.79
N GLU A 36 -5.01 4.93 -10.85
CA GLU A 36 -4.09 6.07 -10.82
C GLU A 36 -4.80 7.30 -11.35
N LEU A 37 -4.86 8.35 -10.55
CA LEU A 37 -5.51 9.60 -10.87
C LEU A 37 -4.45 10.69 -11.00
N THR A 38 -4.41 11.38 -12.13
CA THR A 38 -3.57 12.57 -12.30
C THR A 38 -4.44 13.80 -12.26
N TYR A 39 -4.06 14.78 -11.44
CA TYR A 39 -4.73 16.05 -11.29
C TYR A 39 -3.87 17.19 -11.85
N GLY A 40 -4.54 18.12 -12.49
CA GLY A 40 -4.02 19.44 -12.84
C GLY A 40 -4.83 20.55 -12.18
N PRO A 41 -4.54 21.82 -12.52
CA PRO A 41 -5.20 22.97 -11.91
C PRO A 41 -6.73 23.00 -12.17
N GLU A 42 -7.20 22.40 -13.24
CA GLU A 42 -8.63 22.32 -13.59
C GLU A 42 -9.33 21.03 -13.11
N GLY A 43 -8.65 20.22 -12.29
CA GLY A 43 -9.19 18.96 -11.75
C GLY A 43 -8.53 17.71 -12.32
N VAL A 44 -9.27 16.61 -12.43
CA VAL A 44 -8.73 15.32 -12.91
C VAL A 44 -8.36 15.42 -14.38
N LYS A 45 -7.07 15.27 -14.68
CA LYS A 45 -6.53 15.21 -16.05
C LYS A 45 -6.62 13.82 -16.65
N THR A 46 -6.21 12.79 -15.90
CA THR A 46 -6.20 11.41 -16.40
C THR A 46 -6.61 10.42 -15.33
N VAL A 47 -7.22 9.34 -15.77
CA VAL A 47 -7.58 8.17 -14.97
C VAL A 47 -7.02 6.95 -15.68
N LYS A 48 -6.12 6.22 -15.02
CA LYS A 48 -5.59 4.96 -15.52
C LYS A 48 -6.01 3.84 -14.57
N MET A 49 -6.56 2.79 -15.14
CA MET A 49 -6.93 1.57 -14.42
C MET A 49 -6.08 0.42 -14.96
N THR A 50 -5.38 -0.28 -14.07
CA THR A 50 -4.51 -1.39 -14.42
C THR A 50 -4.72 -2.55 -13.45
N THR A 51 -4.85 -3.77 -13.96
CA THR A 51 -4.83 -4.97 -13.12
C THR A 51 -3.38 -5.26 -12.71
N VAL A 52 -3.14 -5.26 -11.40
CA VAL A 52 -1.85 -5.65 -10.81
C VAL A 52 -1.97 -7.08 -10.32
N THR A 53 -1.00 -7.91 -10.70
CA THR A 53 -0.96 -9.33 -10.35
C THR A 53 0.35 -9.70 -9.66
N LEU A 54 0.30 -10.69 -8.77
CA LEU A 54 1.47 -11.38 -8.22
C LEU A 54 1.85 -12.63 -9.04
N HIS A 55 1.04 -13.02 -10.02
CA HIS A 55 1.31 -14.19 -10.85
C HIS A 55 2.54 -13.97 -11.75
N GLY A 56 3.37 -15.01 -11.89
CA GLY A 56 4.55 -15.00 -12.77
C GLY A 56 5.72 -14.17 -12.27
N LEU A 57 5.69 -13.68 -11.02
CA LEU A 57 6.83 -12.98 -10.44
C LEU A 57 7.95 -13.95 -10.03
N SER A 58 9.20 -13.52 -10.20
CA SER A 58 10.36 -14.29 -9.76
C SER A 58 10.44 -14.34 -8.23
N GLU A 59 11.12 -15.35 -7.69
CA GLU A 59 11.39 -15.44 -6.24
C GLU A 59 12.10 -14.19 -5.71
N LYS A 60 13.02 -13.62 -6.50
CA LYS A 60 13.72 -12.37 -6.15
C LYS A 60 12.75 -11.18 -6.04
N HIS A 61 11.77 -11.09 -6.95
CA HIS A 61 10.73 -10.06 -6.86
C HIS A 61 9.83 -10.28 -5.64
N HIS A 62 9.42 -11.52 -5.36
CA HIS A 62 8.66 -11.82 -4.15
C HIS A 62 9.42 -11.44 -2.87
N ALA A 63 10.72 -11.73 -2.79
CA ALA A 63 11.55 -11.34 -1.65
C ALA A 63 11.64 -9.81 -1.49
N ARG A 64 11.82 -9.07 -2.60
CA ARG A 64 11.81 -7.60 -2.59
C ARG A 64 10.48 -7.05 -2.10
N LEU A 65 9.36 -7.58 -2.60
CA LEU A 65 8.03 -7.16 -2.19
C LEU A 65 7.74 -7.47 -0.71
N ALA A 66 8.22 -8.59 -0.19
CA ALA A 66 8.11 -8.94 1.22
C ALA A 66 8.91 -7.99 2.13
N ALA A 67 10.11 -7.57 1.70
CA ALA A 67 10.89 -6.54 2.38
C ALA A 67 10.14 -5.20 2.40
N ASN A 68 9.68 -4.74 1.23
CA ASN A 68 8.90 -3.50 1.09
C ASN A 68 7.60 -3.55 1.93
N ALA A 69 6.94 -4.71 1.99
CA ALA A 69 5.75 -4.91 2.80
C ALA A 69 6.04 -4.74 4.30
N SER A 70 7.18 -5.30 4.77
CA SER A 70 7.61 -5.19 6.16
C SER A 70 7.94 -3.74 6.54
N GLU A 71 8.71 -3.05 5.70
CA GLU A 71 9.03 -1.63 5.90
C GLU A 71 7.76 -0.76 5.92
N LEU A 72 6.85 -0.98 4.97
CA LEU A 72 5.60 -0.24 4.90
C LEU A 72 4.72 -0.46 6.15
N LYS A 73 4.67 -1.71 6.64
CA LYS A 73 3.98 -2.07 7.88
C LYS A 73 4.57 -1.33 9.07
N GLU A 74 5.89 -1.39 9.26
CA GLU A 74 6.59 -0.75 10.37
C GLU A 74 6.40 0.77 10.37
N ARG A 75 6.62 1.41 9.21
CA ARG A 75 6.43 2.85 9.04
C ARG A 75 5.02 3.29 9.41
N ARG A 76 3.99 2.59 8.92
CA ARG A 76 2.58 2.93 9.21
C ARG A 76 2.22 2.76 10.69
N LEU A 77 2.73 1.71 11.34
CA LEU A 77 2.55 1.50 12.77
C LEU A 77 3.22 2.62 13.57
N ALA A 78 4.45 2.98 13.22
CA ALA A 78 5.20 4.04 13.88
C ALA A 78 4.49 5.41 13.75
N CYS A 79 4.06 5.78 12.54
CA CYS A 79 3.29 7.01 12.32
C CYS A 79 2.00 7.02 13.15
N SER A 80 1.22 5.92 13.15
CA SER A 80 -0.03 5.83 13.91
C SER A 80 0.20 5.96 15.42
N VAL A 81 1.28 5.38 15.95
CA VAL A 81 1.61 5.49 17.38
C VAL A 81 2.09 6.89 17.74
N ALA A 82 2.88 7.53 16.85
CA ALA A 82 3.34 8.90 17.06
C ALA A 82 2.20 9.92 17.07
N GLU A 83 1.18 9.75 16.22
CA GLU A 83 0.05 10.69 16.11
C GLU A 83 -1.04 10.45 17.17
N PHE A 84 -1.36 9.18 17.47
CA PHE A 84 -2.53 8.82 18.28
C PHE A 84 -2.19 8.09 19.59
N GLY A 85 -0.91 7.83 19.87
CA GLY A 85 -0.46 7.10 21.05
C GLY A 85 -0.61 5.59 20.89
N LYS A 86 -1.57 4.97 21.59
CA LYS A 86 -1.72 3.51 21.58
C LYS A 86 -2.78 3.05 20.57
N ILE A 87 -2.50 1.97 19.85
CA ILE A 87 -3.47 1.34 18.96
C ILE A 87 -4.40 0.44 19.77
N GLY A 88 -5.71 0.69 19.69
CA GLY A 88 -6.73 -0.11 20.34
C GLY A 88 -6.79 -1.53 19.77
N ARG A 89 -6.88 -2.53 20.65
CA ARG A 89 -6.90 -3.97 20.28
C ARG A 89 -7.97 -4.32 19.22
N ASN A 90 -9.14 -3.67 19.26
CA ASN A 90 -10.24 -3.91 18.31
C ASN A 90 -10.26 -2.96 17.12
N GLU A 91 -9.39 -1.96 17.08
CA GLU A 91 -9.29 -1.00 15.97
C GLU A 91 -8.73 -1.66 14.72
N MET A 92 -8.94 -1.02 13.58
CA MET A 92 -8.32 -1.45 12.33
C MET A 92 -6.80 -1.28 12.43
N CYS A 93 -6.07 -2.31 12.01
CA CYS A 93 -4.62 -2.25 12.05
C CYS A 93 -4.10 -1.22 11.04
N PRO A 94 -3.28 -0.24 11.46
CA PRO A 94 -2.83 0.83 10.58
C PRO A 94 -1.84 0.36 9.51
N CYS A 95 -1.30 -0.86 9.60
CA CYS A 95 -0.43 -1.42 8.56
C CYS A 95 -1.12 -1.56 7.18
N GLY A 96 -2.45 -1.54 7.14
CA GLY A 96 -3.24 -1.64 5.90
C GLY A 96 -3.60 -3.07 5.49
N SER A 97 -3.51 -4.03 6.41
CA SER A 97 -3.90 -5.43 6.16
C SER A 97 -5.41 -5.66 6.05
N GLY A 98 -6.23 -4.70 6.49
CA GLY A 98 -7.69 -4.86 6.60
C GLY A 98 -8.13 -5.74 7.78
N LYS A 99 -7.23 -6.13 8.68
CA LYS A 99 -7.52 -6.91 9.89
C LYS A 99 -7.55 -6.02 11.14
N LYS A 100 -8.31 -6.42 12.18
CA LYS A 100 -8.24 -5.77 13.51
C LYS A 100 -6.83 -5.91 14.08
N TYR A 101 -6.36 -4.93 14.85
CA TYR A 101 -5.00 -4.90 15.41
C TYR A 101 -4.64 -6.20 16.15
N LYS A 102 -5.57 -6.72 16.95
CA LYS A 102 -5.43 -7.99 17.69
C LYS A 102 -5.25 -9.26 16.86
N ARG A 103 -5.62 -9.20 15.58
CA ARG A 103 -5.52 -10.32 14.62
C ARG A 103 -4.46 -10.03 13.55
N CYS A 104 -3.62 -9.02 13.77
CA CYS A 104 -2.65 -8.56 12.80
C CYS A 104 -1.30 -8.24 13.45
N CYS A 105 -1.00 -6.99 13.77
CA CYS A 105 0.35 -6.61 14.20
C CYS A 105 0.58 -6.80 15.70
N SER A 106 -0.45 -7.15 16.47
CA SER A 106 -0.32 -7.44 17.90
C SER A 106 -0.20 -8.94 18.22
N VAL A 107 -0.21 -9.82 17.22
CA VAL A 107 0.12 -11.23 17.40
C VAL A 107 1.62 -11.36 17.18
N ALA A 108 2.31 -11.86 18.20
CA ALA A 108 3.70 -12.27 18.13
C ALA A 108 3.84 -13.50 17.22
#